data_AF-A0A0K1E1L9-F1
#
_entry.id   AF-A0A0K1E1L9-F1
#
_cell.length_a   1.000
_cell.length_b   1.000
_cell.length_c   1.000
_cell.angle_alpha   90.00
_cell.angle_beta   90.00
_cell.angle_gamma   90.00
#
_symmetry.space_group_name_H-M   'P 1'
#
loop_
_entity.id
_entity.type
_entity.pdbx_description
1 polymer ?
#
loop_
_entity_poly.entity_id
_entity_poly.type
_entity_poly.pdbx_seq_one_letter_code
_entity_poly.pdbx_strand_id
1 'polypeptide(L)'
;MRTEIITVLLVAALAAAQQLYVPILVDVVHGEATKGLDFWVNSTVNPNAISDFAKLHVLVPPGEVKDPLLLRLNATKAAVLVKGDFSTIDLSKYKVIILGQPPKPLTEAELAALKKWFETGGKVLWCAADSDYPAQGSEESQVACDDIAEYLGAHIRVDFVSVEDTEYKAGAGYRVVGVVDPPPQLGFLGFMAQRVLFHGPGVIAVVLPDGRWVPATSPEVQKYYNNIYVVARTTQNGVIVEHRTSADKKGRDGKAHTAGDRGVFALMAMEFMPSGSVLILSGETPYGGYEPGVAPVYYGVRLDGPRFFRNLMLWATGSYRELTTMIQQTQAMSQLAADVQTVKNDVAGVKSDAAALKNNIAALQSDLAAVKNGVSQVSGQLGTVSGQVNSIGGQLGIVSGQVNSLSGQVADLNKKIDQLTQQLNAAVAEANNAKTTAFAGTAVALVFAIAAAVLAMRRGKTSAAEGTKTQ
;
A
#
# COMPACT_ATOMS: atom_id res chain seq x y z
N MET A 1 12.71 -9.60 -20.72
CA MET A 1 11.50 -9.91 -21.52
C MET A 1 10.29 -9.01 -21.24
N ARG A 2 10.05 -8.48 -20.01
CA ARG A 2 8.91 -7.57 -19.75
C ARG A 2 9.09 -6.14 -20.28
N THR A 3 10.33 -5.68 -20.45
CA THR A 3 10.64 -4.30 -20.87
C THR A 3 10.60 -4.09 -22.39
N GLU A 4 10.76 -5.16 -23.18
CA GLU A 4 10.80 -5.06 -24.65
C GLU A 4 9.40 -5.01 -25.29
N ILE A 5 8.38 -5.56 -24.62
CA ILE A 5 6.98 -5.50 -25.09
C ILE A 5 6.40 -4.08 -24.96
N ILE A 6 6.81 -3.33 -23.93
CA ILE A 6 6.31 -1.97 -23.65
C ILE A 6 6.84 -0.96 -24.68
N THR A 7 8.10 -1.09 -25.06
CA THR A 7 8.74 -0.17 -26.03
C THR A 7 8.20 -0.39 -27.45
N VAL A 8 7.88 -1.63 -27.83
CA VAL A 8 7.31 -1.95 -29.16
C VAL A 8 5.88 -1.42 -29.31
N LEU A 9 5.06 -1.43 -28.24
CA LEU A 9 3.71 -0.87 -28.24
C LEU A 9 3.71 0.68 -28.28
N LEU A 10 4.69 1.34 -27.65
CA LEU A 10 4.78 2.81 -27.66
C LEU A 10 5.30 3.36 -28.99
N VAL A 11 6.22 2.64 -29.66
CA VAL A 11 6.79 3.06 -30.95
C VAL A 11 5.80 2.81 -32.11
N ALA A 12 4.98 1.76 -32.04
CA ALA A 12 3.87 1.55 -32.98
C ALA A 12 2.78 2.65 -32.87
N ALA A 13 2.54 3.17 -31.66
CA ALA A 13 1.60 4.26 -31.41
C ALA A 13 2.09 5.63 -31.92
N LEU A 14 3.41 5.84 -32.04
CA LEU A 14 3.99 7.07 -32.60
C LEU A 14 4.03 7.06 -34.14
N ALA A 15 4.09 5.88 -34.75
CA ALA A 15 4.12 5.71 -36.22
C ALA A 15 2.73 5.77 -36.88
N ALA A 16 1.64 5.59 -36.13
CA ALA A 16 0.28 5.84 -36.60
C ALA A 16 -0.07 7.34 -36.50
N ALA A 17 0.68 8.16 -37.23
CA ALA A 17 0.31 9.54 -37.48
C ALA A 17 -1.07 9.58 -38.16
N GLN A 18 -2.09 9.98 -37.39
CA GLN A 18 -3.36 10.60 -37.79
C GLN A 18 -3.83 10.29 -39.24
N GLN A 19 -4.43 9.12 -39.47
CA GLN A 19 -5.59 9.12 -40.36
C GLN A 19 -6.76 9.69 -39.57
N LEU A 20 -6.95 11.01 -39.67
CA LEU A 20 -8.23 11.60 -39.30
C LEU A 20 -9.29 11.04 -40.27
N TYR A 21 -10.45 10.67 -39.74
CA TYR A 21 -11.59 10.17 -40.52
C TYR A 21 -11.38 8.78 -41.14
N VAL A 22 -10.86 7.82 -40.37
CA VAL A 22 -10.82 6.41 -40.78
C VAL A 22 -12.24 5.96 -41.15
N PRO A 23 -12.47 5.42 -42.37
CA PRO A 23 -13.80 5.02 -42.77
C PRO A 23 -14.20 3.71 -42.09
N ILE A 24 -15.40 3.72 -41.51
CA ILE A 24 -16.06 2.56 -40.87
C ILE A 24 -17.25 2.22 -41.75
N LEU A 25 -17.32 0.97 -42.21
CA LEU A 25 -18.42 0.49 -43.03
C LEU A 25 -19.45 -0.21 -42.15
N VAL A 26 -20.72 0.18 -42.27
CA VAL A 26 -21.86 -0.56 -41.71
C VAL A 26 -22.67 -1.17 -42.84
N ASP A 27 -23.31 -2.29 -42.56
CA ASP A 27 -24.15 -3.00 -43.51
C ASP A 27 -25.63 -2.63 -43.42
N VAL A 28 -26.26 -2.46 -44.57
CA VAL A 28 -27.72 -2.34 -44.73
C VAL A 28 -28.18 -3.16 -45.95
N VAL A 29 -27.27 -3.82 -46.68
CA VAL A 29 -27.62 -4.56 -47.91
C VAL A 29 -28.34 -5.87 -47.61
N HIS A 30 -28.07 -6.47 -46.46
CA HIS A 30 -28.68 -7.74 -46.05
C HIS A 30 -30.01 -7.56 -45.33
N GLY A 31 -30.40 -6.33 -44.97
CA GLY A 31 -31.72 -5.98 -44.45
C GLY A 31 -31.70 -5.43 -43.03
N GLU A 32 -30.54 -5.04 -42.54
CA GLU A 32 -30.34 -4.38 -41.26
C GLU A 32 -31.16 -3.09 -41.17
N ALA A 33 -31.67 -2.81 -39.97
CA ALA A 33 -32.33 -1.54 -39.69
C ALA A 33 -31.30 -0.40 -39.52
N THR A 34 -31.70 0.83 -39.84
CA THR A 34 -30.81 2.00 -39.84
C THR A 34 -30.83 2.81 -38.54
N LYS A 35 -31.71 2.46 -37.60
CA LYS A 35 -31.94 3.19 -36.34
C LYS A 35 -30.64 3.45 -35.58
N GLY A 36 -30.42 4.68 -35.13
CA GLY A 36 -29.26 5.04 -34.31
C GLY A 36 -27.98 5.38 -35.07
N LEU A 37 -27.91 5.17 -36.40
CA LEU A 37 -26.75 5.58 -37.21
C LEU A 37 -26.52 7.10 -37.18
N ASP A 38 -27.58 7.90 -37.07
CA ASP A 38 -27.47 9.35 -36.87
C ASP A 38 -26.88 9.72 -35.52
N PHE A 39 -27.21 8.96 -34.49
CA PHE A 39 -26.69 9.17 -33.14
C PHE A 39 -25.17 8.91 -33.06
N TRP A 40 -24.62 8.06 -33.93
CA TRP A 40 -23.18 7.84 -34.01
C TRP A 40 -22.40 9.06 -34.51
N VAL A 41 -23.01 9.87 -35.38
CA VAL A 41 -22.31 10.95 -36.11
C VAL A 41 -22.77 12.35 -35.73
N ASN A 42 -23.78 12.47 -34.87
CA ASN A 42 -24.29 13.76 -34.41
C ASN A 42 -23.64 14.17 -33.07
N SER A 43 -22.52 14.89 -33.16
CA SER A 43 -21.78 15.39 -31.99
C SER A 43 -22.52 16.43 -31.15
N THR A 44 -23.61 17.02 -31.68
CA THR A 44 -24.43 17.99 -30.93
C THR A 44 -25.31 17.29 -29.89
N VAL A 45 -25.75 16.07 -30.17
CA VAL A 45 -26.61 15.28 -29.26
C VAL A 45 -25.85 14.17 -28.54
N ASN A 46 -24.78 13.68 -29.14
CA ASN A 46 -23.94 12.63 -28.59
C ASN A 46 -22.50 13.14 -28.46
N PRO A 47 -22.02 13.50 -27.26
CA PRO A 47 -20.63 13.93 -27.08
C PRO A 47 -19.61 12.82 -27.35
N ASN A 48 -20.05 11.56 -27.43
CA ASN A 48 -19.22 10.40 -27.78
C ASN A 48 -19.32 10.02 -29.27
N ALA A 49 -19.96 10.84 -30.11
CA ALA A 49 -20.07 10.59 -31.55
C ALA A 49 -18.69 10.35 -32.17
N ILE A 50 -18.62 9.46 -33.16
CA ILE A 50 -17.36 9.07 -33.82
C ILE A 50 -16.86 10.10 -34.85
N SER A 51 -17.67 11.13 -35.14
CA SER A 51 -17.46 12.09 -36.22
C SER A 51 -16.18 12.92 -36.09
N ASP A 52 -15.53 12.92 -34.93
CA ASP A 52 -14.27 13.62 -34.67
C ASP A 52 -13.02 12.79 -35.05
N PHE A 53 -13.13 11.47 -35.18
CA PHE A 53 -12.01 10.61 -35.55
C PHE A 53 -12.29 9.61 -36.69
N ALA A 54 -13.55 9.34 -37.02
CA ALA A 54 -13.96 8.37 -38.03
C ALA A 54 -15.03 8.92 -38.99
N LYS A 55 -15.19 8.26 -40.14
CA LYS A 55 -16.23 8.56 -41.12
C LYS A 55 -17.17 7.37 -41.28
N LEU A 56 -18.48 7.60 -41.12
CA LEU A 56 -19.48 6.57 -41.35
C LEU A 56 -19.69 6.37 -42.86
N HIS A 57 -19.49 5.13 -43.31
CA HIS A 57 -19.88 4.65 -44.63
C HIS A 57 -20.98 3.59 -44.45
N VAL A 58 -22.01 3.65 -45.26
CA VAL A 58 -23.15 2.73 -45.19
C VAL A 58 -23.20 1.96 -46.51
N LEU A 59 -23.00 0.65 -46.46
CA LEU A 59 -23.22 -0.24 -47.59
C LEU A 59 -24.72 -0.34 -47.84
N VAL A 60 -25.14 0.00 -49.05
CA VAL A 60 -26.56 0.00 -49.45
C VAL A 60 -26.72 -0.76 -50.77
N PRO A 61 -27.91 -1.34 -51.03
CA PRO A 61 -28.17 -2.01 -52.29
C PRO A 61 -27.87 -1.12 -53.51
N PRO A 62 -27.49 -1.70 -54.66
CA PRO A 62 -27.14 -0.94 -55.86
C PRO A 62 -28.28 -0.06 -56.41
N GLY A 63 -29.52 -0.33 -56.02
CA GLY A 63 -30.71 0.39 -56.45
C GLY A 63 -30.90 1.78 -55.82
N GLU A 64 -32.16 2.21 -55.81
CA GLU A 64 -32.60 3.46 -55.18
C GLU A 64 -32.65 3.29 -53.65
N VAL A 65 -32.05 4.24 -52.92
CA VAL A 65 -32.13 4.29 -51.45
C VAL A 65 -33.35 5.10 -51.06
N LYS A 66 -34.29 4.48 -50.34
CA LYS A 66 -35.55 5.11 -49.91
C LYS A 66 -35.61 5.41 -48.41
N ASP A 67 -34.64 4.92 -47.65
CA ASP A 67 -34.59 5.14 -46.20
C ASP A 67 -34.41 6.64 -45.88
N PRO A 68 -35.36 7.28 -45.17
CA PRO A 68 -35.31 8.71 -44.88
C PRO A 68 -34.11 9.14 -44.03
N LEU A 69 -33.62 8.26 -43.15
CA LEU A 69 -32.46 8.51 -42.32
C LEU A 69 -31.20 8.53 -43.19
N LEU A 70 -31.01 7.53 -44.04
CA LEU A 70 -29.85 7.45 -44.94
C LEU A 70 -29.83 8.61 -45.93
N LEU A 71 -30.99 8.99 -46.48
CA LEU A 71 -31.11 10.17 -47.35
C LEU A 71 -30.68 11.45 -46.62
N ARG A 72 -31.09 11.63 -45.36
CA ARG A 72 -30.70 12.77 -44.52
C ARG A 72 -29.21 12.77 -44.22
N LEU A 73 -28.66 11.63 -43.79
CA LEU A 73 -27.23 11.50 -43.46
C LEU A 73 -26.33 11.75 -44.67
N ASN A 74 -26.77 11.31 -45.85
CA ASN A 74 -26.06 11.58 -47.10
C ASN A 74 -26.14 13.07 -47.49
N ALA A 75 -27.33 13.68 -47.39
CA ALA A 75 -27.54 15.10 -47.72
C ALA A 75 -26.73 16.04 -46.80
N THR A 76 -26.61 15.71 -45.51
CA THR A 76 -25.80 16.46 -44.55
C THR A 76 -24.31 16.10 -44.61
N LYS A 77 -23.92 15.15 -45.48
CA LYS A 77 -22.58 14.56 -45.54
C LYS A 77 -22.11 13.96 -44.22
N ALA A 78 -23.04 13.61 -43.32
CA ALA A 78 -22.72 12.93 -42.08
C ALA A 78 -22.29 11.47 -42.32
N ALA A 79 -22.85 10.82 -43.36
CA ALA A 79 -22.44 9.51 -43.83
C ALA A 79 -22.20 9.49 -45.36
N VAL A 80 -21.45 8.50 -45.83
CA VAL A 80 -21.25 8.22 -47.26
C VAL A 80 -22.00 6.95 -47.61
N LEU A 81 -22.89 7.00 -48.61
CA LEU A 81 -23.58 5.80 -49.10
C LEU A 81 -22.70 5.10 -50.14
N VAL A 82 -22.46 3.81 -49.93
CA VAL A 82 -21.64 2.95 -50.79
C VAL A 82 -22.57 1.94 -51.43
N LYS A 83 -22.80 2.05 -52.73
CA LYS A 83 -23.73 1.19 -53.46
C LYS A 83 -23.06 -0.10 -53.90
N GLY A 84 -23.65 -1.25 -53.56
CA GLY A 84 -23.17 -2.56 -53.95
C GLY A 84 -23.42 -3.59 -52.86
N ASP A 85 -22.52 -4.56 -52.80
CA ASP A 85 -22.42 -5.65 -51.83
C ASP A 85 -20.94 -5.85 -51.46
N PHE A 86 -20.60 -6.73 -50.51
CA PHE A 86 -19.20 -6.90 -50.10
C PHE A 86 -18.27 -7.41 -51.22
N SER A 87 -18.82 -8.07 -52.24
CA SER A 87 -18.05 -8.62 -53.36
C SER A 87 -17.74 -7.58 -54.44
N THR A 88 -18.52 -6.51 -54.52
CA THR A 88 -18.45 -5.50 -55.59
C THR A 88 -17.75 -4.21 -55.19
N ILE A 89 -17.59 -3.95 -53.89
CA ILE A 89 -16.95 -2.73 -53.38
C ILE A 89 -15.48 -2.96 -53.03
N ASP A 90 -14.70 -1.87 -53.01
CA ASP A 90 -13.31 -1.91 -52.54
C ASP A 90 -13.24 -1.92 -51.00
N LEU A 91 -13.14 -3.12 -50.43
CA LEU A 91 -13.04 -3.33 -48.98
C LEU A 91 -11.72 -2.84 -48.38
N SER A 92 -10.66 -2.65 -49.17
CA SER A 92 -9.33 -2.28 -48.68
C SER A 92 -9.31 -0.93 -47.96
N LYS A 93 -10.26 -0.05 -48.31
CA LYS A 93 -10.47 1.26 -47.70
C LYS A 93 -10.85 1.19 -46.23
N TYR A 94 -11.47 0.10 -45.79
CA TYR A 94 -12.03 -0.01 -44.45
C TYR A 94 -11.10 -0.77 -43.51
N LYS A 95 -11.00 -0.25 -42.28
CA LYS A 95 -10.41 -0.98 -41.15
C LYS A 95 -11.46 -1.72 -40.35
N VAL A 96 -12.68 -1.18 -40.31
CA VAL A 96 -13.78 -1.69 -39.50
C VAL A 96 -14.98 -1.91 -40.39
N ILE A 97 -15.57 -3.11 -40.30
CA ILE A 97 -16.85 -3.47 -40.93
C ILE A 97 -17.78 -3.97 -39.82
N ILE A 98 -19.04 -3.50 -39.82
CA ILE A 98 -20.05 -3.86 -38.82
C ILE A 98 -21.33 -4.34 -39.50
N LEU A 99 -21.69 -5.60 -39.31
CA LEU A 99 -22.97 -6.17 -39.72
C LEU A 99 -23.90 -6.18 -38.51
N GLY A 100 -25.00 -5.43 -38.59
CA GLY A 100 -25.89 -5.16 -37.47
C GLY A 100 -27.20 -5.92 -37.58
N GLN A 101 -27.22 -7.17 -37.12
CA GLN A 101 -28.34 -8.11 -37.25
C GLN A 101 -28.73 -8.38 -38.72
N PRO A 102 -27.82 -8.96 -39.55
CA PRO A 102 -28.13 -9.32 -40.93
C PRO A 102 -29.24 -10.39 -40.97
N PRO A 103 -30.45 -10.11 -41.50
CA PRO A 103 -31.53 -11.11 -41.53
C PRO A 103 -31.45 -12.05 -42.74
N LYS A 104 -30.45 -11.87 -43.61
CA LYS A 104 -30.24 -12.66 -44.82
C LYS A 104 -28.79 -13.17 -44.87
N PRO A 105 -28.57 -14.37 -45.40
CA PRO A 105 -27.22 -14.90 -45.58
C PRO A 105 -26.46 -14.09 -46.62
N LEU A 106 -25.14 -13.99 -46.41
CA LEU A 106 -24.21 -13.47 -47.40
C LEU A 106 -24.01 -14.49 -48.52
N THR A 107 -23.78 -14.01 -49.73
CA THR A 107 -23.40 -14.89 -50.83
C THR A 107 -21.96 -15.41 -50.66
N GLU A 108 -21.63 -16.53 -51.30
CA GLU A 108 -20.28 -17.08 -51.24
C GLU A 108 -19.21 -16.09 -51.78
N ALA A 109 -19.56 -15.27 -52.76
CA ALA A 109 -18.68 -14.22 -53.29
C ALA A 109 -18.38 -13.15 -52.24
N GLU A 110 -19.36 -12.80 -51.41
CA GLU A 110 -19.20 -11.82 -50.32
C GLU A 110 -18.39 -12.40 -49.17
N LEU A 111 -18.65 -13.66 -48.77
CA LEU A 111 -17.86 -14.36 -47.77
C LEU A 111 -16.39 -14.46 -48.19
N ALA A 112 -16.12 -14.79 -49.45
CA ALA A 112 -14.77 -14.82 -50.02
C ALA A 112 -14.10 -13.44 -50.00
N ALA A 113 -14.84 -12.37 -50.34
CA ALA A 113 -14.35 -11.00 -50.30
C ALA A 113 -14.02 -10.54 -48.87
N LEU A 114 -14.91 -10.81 -47.91
CA LEU A 114 -14.70 -10.52 -46.49
C LEU A 114 -13.50 -11.28 -45.94
N LYS A 115 -13.38 -12.59 -46.22
CA LYS A 115 -12.23 -13.39 -45.81
C LYS A 115 -10.92 -12.82 -46.35
N LYS A 116 -10.86 -12.52 -47.65
CA LYS A 116 -9.68 -11.91 -48.27
C LYS A 116 -9.32 -10.58 -47.63
N TRP A 117 -10.30 -9.72 -47.35
CA TRP A 117 -10.09 -8.45 -46.65
C TRP A 117 -9.57 -8.68 -45.23
N PHE A 118 -10.19 -9.58 -44.48
CA PHE A 118 -9.89 -9.84 -43.08
C PHE A 118 -8.51 -10.48 -42.88
N GLU A 119 -8.05 -11.30 -43.82
CA GLU A 119 -6.71 -11.92 -43.81
C GLU A 119 -5.57 -10.93 -44.11
N THR A 120 -5.85 -9.72 -44.60
CA THR A 120 -4.82 -8.68 -44.77
C THR A 120 -4.24 -8.17 -43.45
N GLY A 121 -4.88 -8.51 -42.32
CA GLY A 121 -4.41 -8.18 -40.98
C GLY A 121 -4.82 -6.77 -40.51
N GLY A 122 -4.88 -6.60 -39.18
CA GLY A 122 -5.24 -5.33 -38.55
C GLY A 122 -6.65 -4.84 -38.88
N LYS A 123 -7.58 -5.76 -39.20
CA LYS A 123 -8.98 -5.48 -39.47
C LYS A 123 -9.86 -5.83 -38.27
N VAL A 124 -10.99 -5.16 -38.14
CA VAL A 124 -12.03 -5.49 -37.15
C VAL A 124 -13.33 -5.76 -37.87
N LEU A 125 -13.84 -6.98 -37.74
CA LEU A 125 -15.18 -7.36 -38.20
C LEU A 125 -16.07 -7.53 -36.98
N TRP A 126 -17.17 -6.80 -36.92
CA TRP A 126 -18.17 -6.97 -35.88
C TRP A 126 -19.47 -7.48 -36.51
N CYS A 127 -19.82 -8.74 -36.22
CA CYS A 127 -21.12 -9.28 -36.55
C CYS A 127 -21.97 -9.33 -35.28
N ALA A 128 -23.03 -8.54 -35.26
CA ALA A 128 -24.01 -8.59 -34.19
C ALA A 128 -25.22 -9.39 -34.65
N ALA A 129 -25.64 -10.33 -33.83
CA ALA A 129 -26.89 -11.05 -33.99
C ALA A 129 -27.94 -10.51 -32.99
N ASP A 130 -29.08 -11.16 -32.97
CA ASP A 130 -30.13 -10.96 -31.97
C ASP A 130 -30.18 -12.22 -31.09
N SER A 131 -31.31 -12.94 -31.11
CA SER A 131 -31.52 -14.24 -30.49
C SER A 131 -32.57 -15.05 -31.27
N ASP A 132 -33.05 -16.14 -30.67
CA ASP A 132 -34.20 -16.91 -31.12
C ASP A 132 -35.56 -16.23 -30.86
N TYR A 133 -35.58 -15.00 -30.31
CA TYR A 133 -36.80 -14.28 -29.97
C TYR A 133 -37.63 -13.89 -31.21
N PRO A 134 -38.94 -14.24 -31.26
CA PRO A 134 -39.71 -14.17 -32.51
C PRO A 134 -40.25 -12.79 -32.89
N ALA A 135 -40.16 -11.77 -32.03
CA ALA A 135 -40.88 -10.51 -32.24
C ALA A 135 -40.28 -9.61 -33.32
N GLN A 136 -38.98 -9.71 -33.61
CA GLN A 136 -38.29 -8.84 -34.58
C GLN A 136 -37.36 -9.58 -35.54
N GLY A 137 -37.14 -10.87 -35.29
CA GLY A 137 -36.24 -11.67 -36.09
C GLY A 137 -36.64 -13.14 -36.14
N SER A 138 -35.98 -13.80 -37.06
CA SER A 138 -35.70 -15.23 -37.07
C SER A 138 -34.27 -15.43 -36.58
N GLU A 139 -33.91 -16.67 -36.27
CA GLU A 139 -32.53 -17.03 -35.92
C GLU A 139 -31.52 -16.76 -37.06
N GLU A 140 -31.99 -16.38 -38.26
CA GLU A 140 -31.18 -16.11 -39.46
C GLU A 140 -30.01 -15.14 -39.23
N SER A 141 -30.11 -14.20 -38.29
CA SER A 141 -28.96 -13.35 -37.94
C SER A 141 -27.87 -14.08 -37.15
N GLN A 142 -28.24 -15.04 -36.30
CA GLN A 142 -27.27 -15.94 -35.67
C GLN A 142 -26.60 -16.81 -36.74
N VAL A 143 -27.39 -17.35 -37.67
CA VAL A 143 -26.89 -18.15 -38.81
C VAL A 143 -25.88 -17.36 -39.63
N ALA A 144 -26.25 -16.16 -40.08
CA ALA A 144 -25.38 -15.34 -40.92
C ALA A 144 -24.07 -14.99 -40.20
N CYS A 145 -24.13 -14.63 -38.91
CA CYS A 145 -22.92 -14.36 -38.13
C CYS A 145 -22.06 -15.60 -37.88
N ASP A 146 -22.67 -16.76 -37.66
CA ASP A 146 -21.98 -18.03 -37.45
C ASP A 146 -21.34 -18.55 -38.74
N ASP A 147 -22.03 -18.42 -39.88
CA ASP A 147 -21.51 -18.75 -41.21
C ASP A 147 -20.29 -17.88 -41.53
N ILE A 148 -20.35 -16.58 -41.22
CA ILE A 148 -19.20 -15.67 -41.33
C ILE A 148 -18.07 -16.15 -40.42
N ALA A 149 -18.34 -16.41 -39.14
CA ALA A 149 -17.32 -16.85 -38.19
C ALA A 149 -16.65 -18.15 -38.64
N GLU A 150 -17.43 -19.13 -39.11
CA GLU A 150 -16.94 -20.40 -39.64
C GLU A 150 -16.09 -20.20 -40.90
N TYR A 151 -16.55 -19.40 -41.85
CA TYR A 151 -15.82 -19.13 -43.09
C TYR A 151 -14.49 -18.42 -42.85
N LEU A 152 -14.41 -17.59 -41.80
CA LEU A 152 -13.17 -16.95 -41.36
C LEU A 152 -12.24 -17.88 -40.57
N GLY A 153 -12.72 -19.05 -40.16
CA GLY A 153 -11.99 -20.00 -39.30
C GLY A 153 -11.94 -19.57 -37.83
N ALA A 154 -12.88 -18.71 -37.40
CA ALA A 154 -13.05 -18.35 -36.00
C ALA A 154 -13.83 -19.45 -35.26
N HIS A 155 -13.69 -19.47 -33.94
CA HIS A 155 -14.25 -20.48 -33.04
C HIS A 155 -15.42 -19.94 -32.20
N ILE A 156 -15.54 -18.62 -32.04
CA ILE A 156 -16.72 -18.02 -31.40
C ILE A 156 -17.98 -18.16 -32.27
N ARG A 157 -19.14 -18.36 -31.62
CA ARG A 157 -20.47 -18.50 -32.25
C ARG A 157 -21.54 -17.82 -31.42
N VAL A 158 -22.68 -17.46 -32.03
CA VAL A 158 -23.87 -17.03 -31.30
C VAL A 158 -24.80 -18.24 -31.12
N ASP A 159 -25.01 -18.65 -29.88
CA ASP A 159 -25.85 -19.81 -29.59
C ASP A 159 -27.32 -19.54 -29.94
N PHE A 160 -28.08 -20.58 -30.28
CA PHE A 160 -29.49 -20.51 -30.70
C PHE A 160 -30.45 -20.45 -29.50
N VAL A 161 -30.17 -19.53 -28.58
CA VAL A 161 -31.00 -19.24 -27.40
C VAL A 161 -30.99 -17.74 -27.13
N SER A 162 -31.84 -17.29 -26.22
CA SER A 162 -31.78 -15.94 -25.65
C SER A 162 -31.38 -15.98 -24.18
N VAL A 163 -31.02 -14.81 -23.63
CA VAL A 163 -30.78 -14.66 -22.20
C VAL A 163 -31.54 -13.49 -21.62
N GLU A 164 -32.10 -13.71 -20.44
CA GLU A 164 -32.68 -12.68 -19.59
C GLU A 164 -31.80 -12.43 -18.37
N ASP A 165 -31.83 -11.22 -17.82
CA ASP A 165 -31.19 -10.90 -16.55
C ASP A 165 -32.23 -10.37 -15.56
N THR A 166 -32.33 -11.03 -14.41
CA THR A 166 -33.33 -10.68 -13.40
C THR A 166 -32.86 -9.57 -12.44
N GLU A 167 -31.60 -9.16 -12.51
CA GLU A 167 -31.01 -8.12 -11.67
C GLU A 167 -30.75 -6.85 -12.48
N TYR A 168 -29.92 -6.94 -13.51
CA TYR A 168 -29.54 -5.80 -14.35
C TYR A 168 -30.39 -5.78 -15.61
N LYS A 169 -31.52 -5.08 -15.52
CA LYS A 169 -32.51 -4.97 -16.60
C LYS A 169 -33.16 -3.60 -16.70
N ALA A 170 -33.58 -3.23 -17.91
CA ALA A 170 -34.35 -2.03 -18.21
C ALA A 170 -35.86 -2.33 -18.27
N GLY A 171 -36.48 -2.58 -17.11
CA GLY A 171 -37.92 -2.82 -16.96
C GLY A 171 -38.37 -4.28 -17.15
N ALA A 172 -37.76 -5.06 -18.05
CA ALA A 172 -38.08 -6.48 -18.28
C ALA A 172 -36.81 -7.32 -18.47
N GLY A 173 -36.85 -8.61 -18.13
CA GLY A 173 -35.66 -9.49 -18.06
C GLY A 173 -34.87 -9.58 -19.37
N TYR A 174 -35.56 -9.65 -20.50
CA TYR A 174 -34.96 -9.65 -21.83
C TYR A 174 -34.30 -8.31 -22.22
N ARG A 175 -34.55 -7.21 -21.48
CA ARG A 175 -33.89 -5.91 -21.71
C ARG A 175 -32.65 -5.82 -20.86
N VAL A 176 -31.71 -6.72 -21.15
CA VAL A 176 -30.51 -6.95 -20.36
C VAL A 176 -29.64 -5.70 -20.33
N VAL A 177 -29.26 -5.27 -19.13
CA VAL A 177 -28.24 -4.25 -18.93
C VAL A 177 -26.93 -4.99 -18.72
N GLY A 178 -26.25 -5.27 -19.83
CA GLY A 178 -25.00 -6.02 -19.84
C GLY A 178 -23.90 -5.32 -19.05
N VAL A 179 -23.16 -6.11 -18.28
CA VAL A 179 -21.97 -5.69 -17.54
C VAL A 179 -20.78 -5.72 -18.50
N VAL A 180 -20.20 -4.56 -18.77
CA VAL A 180 -18.94 -4.45 -19.53
C VAL A 180 -17.78 -4.77 -18.58
N ASP A 181 -17.16 -5.92 -18.78
CA ASP A 181 -16.14 -6.49 -17.89
C ASP A 181 -15.03 -7.19 -18.71
N PRO A 182 -14.33 -6.44 -19.58
CA PRO A 182 -13.23 -7.01 -20.36
C PRO A 182 -12.04 -7.39 -19.47
N PRO A 183 -11.21 -8.36 -19.89
CA PRO A 183 -10.00 -8.73 -19.16
C PRO A 183 -9.02 -7.53 -19.09
N PRO A 184 -8.07 -7.50 -18.13
CA PRO A 184 -7.24 -6.33 -17.86
C PRO A 184 -6.51 -5.73 -19.08
N GLN A 185 -6.03 -6.58 -20.00
CA GLN A 185 -5.37 -6.15 -21.23
C GLN A 185 -6.30 -5.43 -22.23
N LEU A 186 -7.61 -5.63 -22.10
CA LEU A 186 -8.67 -4.94 -22.86
C LEU A 186 -9.50 -4.01 -21.95
N GLY A 187 -9.04 -3.73 -20.73
CA GLY A 187 -9.77 -2.93 -19.72
C GLY A 187 -10.19 -1.55 -20.21
N PHE A 188 -9.46 -0.99 -21.17
CA PHE A 188 -9.77 0.28 -21.81
C PHE A 188 -11.12 0.27 -22.56
N LEU A 189 -11.61 -0.90 -22.99
CA LEU A 189 -12.92 -1.01 -23.64
C LEU A 189 -14.06 -0.65 -22.68
N GLY A 190 -13.90 -0.93 -21.38
CA GLY A 190 -14.86 -0.60 -20.33
C GLY A 190 -14.62 0.76 -19.66
N PHE A 191 -13.69 1.57 -20.16
CA PHE A 191 -13.38 2.85 -19.52
C PHE A 191 -14.60 3.79 -19.57
N MET A 192 -15.09 4.18 -18.38
CA MET A 192 -16.33 4.95 -18.19
C MET A 192 -17.57 4.32 -18.85
N ALA A 193 -17.53 3.02 -19.13
CA ALA A 193 -18.63 2.31 -19.73
C ALA A 193 -18.79 0.93 -19.10
N GLN A 194 -19.74 0.81 -18.18
CA GLN A 194 -19.94 -0.38 -17.36
C GLN A 194 -21.29 -1.05 -17.67
N ARG A 195 -22.25 -0.30 -18.22
CA ARG A 195 -23.62 -0.77 -18.46
C ARG A 195 -24.05 -0.49 -19.89
N VAL A 196 -24.25 -1.53 -20.68
CA VAL A 196 -24.66 -1.42 -22.09
C VAL A 196 -25.95 -2.19 -22.31
N LEU A 197 -26.84 -1.68 -23.15
CA LEU A 197 -28.08 -2.38 -23.45
C LEU A 197 -27.80 -3.56 -24.37
N PHE A 198 -28.41 -4.69 -24.04
CA PHE A 198 -28.56 -5.85 -24.87
C PHE A 198 -30.06 -6.22 -24.86
N HIS A 199 -30.75 -6.00 -25.97
CA HIS A 199 -32.21 -6.03 -26.03
C HIS A 199 -32.74 -7.32 -26.67
N GLY A 200 -32.99 -8.33 -25.83
CA GLY A 200 -33.35 -9.69 -26.23
C GLY A 200 -32.16 -10.50 -26.72
N PRO A 201 -30.98 -10.44 -26.05
CA PRO A 201 -29.75 -10.90 -26.67
C PRO A 201 -29.61 -12.42 -26.68
N GLY A 202 -28.95 -12.92 -27.73
CA GLY A 202 -28.32 -14.22 -27.74
C GLY A 202 -27.03 -14.23 -26.92
N VAL A 203 -26.49 -15.43 -26.69
CA VAL A 203 -25.26 -15.62 -25.92
C VAL A 203 -24.14 -16.19 -26.76
N ILE A 204 -22.90 -15.87 -26.39
CA ILE A 204 -21.72 -16.31 -27.14
C ILE A 204 -21.24 -17.67 -26.63
N ALA A 205 -21.04 -18.58 -27.58
CA ALA A 205 -20.45 -19.90 -27.42
C ALA A 205 -19.07 -19.96 -28.10
N VAL A 206 -18.34 -21.04 -27.82
CA VAL A 206 -17.08 -21.40 -28.47
C VAL A 206 -17.16 -22.85 -28.94
N VAL A 207 -16.76 -23.08 -30.19
CA VAL A 207 -16.59 -24.43 -30.75
C VAL A 207 -15.18 -24.94 -30.40
N LEU A 208 -15.11 -26.04 -29.67
CA LEU A 208 -13.86 -26.70 -29.30
C LEU A 208 -13.30 -27.55 -30.46
N PRO A 209 -12.04 -27.99 -30.39
CA PRO A 209 -11.43 -28.82 -31.46
C PRO A 209 -12.15 -30.15 -31.72
N ASP A 210 -12.93 -30.65 -30.75
CA ASP A 210 -13.75 -31.86 -30.88
C ASP A 210 -15.14 -31.59 -31.49
N GLY A 211 -15.43 -30.34 -31.87
CA GLY A 211 -16.69 -29.91 -32.47
C GLY A 211 -17.79 -29.58 -31.46
N ARG A 212 -17.57 -29.77 -30.14
CA ARG A 212 -18.56 -29.39 -29.13
C ARG A 212 -18.64 -27.88 -28.98
N TRP A 213 -19.85 -27.38 -28.82
CA TRP A 213 -20.11 -26.02 -28.41
C TRP A 213 -20.11 -25.95 -26.88
N VAL A 214 -19.40 -24.97 -26.33
CA VAL A 214 -19.39 -24.69 -24.89
C VAL A 214 -19.64 -23.21 -24.65
N PRO A 215 -20.17 -22.82 -23.48
CA PRO A 215 -20.30 -21.41 -23.11
C PRO A 215 -18.96 -20.67 -23.26
N ALA A 216 -18.95 -19.45 -23.81
CA ALA A 216 -17.71 -18.68 -23.91
C ALA A 216 -17.12 -18.31 -22.54
N THR A 217 -17.92 -18.37 -21.47
CA THR A 217 -17.51 -18.21 -20.07
C THR A 217 -16.94 -19.49 -19.45
N SER A 218 -16.98 -20.62 -20.16
CA SER A 218 -16.48 -21.90 -19.66
C SER A 218 -14.96 -21.85 -19.43
N PRO A 219 -14.45 -22.33 -18.27
CA PRO A 219 -13.01 -22.43 -18.03
C PRO A 219 -12.33 -23.43 -18.97
N GLU A 220 -13.09 -24.26 -19.71
CA GLU A 220 -12.56 -25.15 -20.74
C GLU A 220 -11.98 -24.38 -21.93
N VAL A 221 -12.55 -23.23 -22.29
CA VAL A 221 -12.12 -22.41 -23.44
C VAL A 221 -10.64 -22.06 -23.33
N GLN A 222 -10.18 -21.62 -22.16
CA GLN A 222 -8.79 -21.18 -21.94
C GLN A 222 -7.76 -22.31 -22.02
N LYS A 223 -8.20 -23.57 -22.00
CA LYS A 223 -7.30 -24.72 -22.21
C LYS A 223 -6.90 -24.88 -23.67
N TYR A 224 -7.73 -24.39 -24.60
CA TYR A 224 -7.55 -24.52 -26.04
C TYR A 224 -7.22 -23.20 -26.72
N TYR A 225 -7.83 -22.11 -26.25
CA TYR A 225 -7.78 -20.80 -26.89
C TYR A 225 -7.38 -19.73 -25.89
N ASN A 226 -6.26 -19.06 -26.13
CA ASN A 226 -5.78 -17.91 -25.35
C ASN A 226 -6.03 -16.57 -26.08
N ASN A 227 -6.73 -16.62 -27.20
CA ASN A 227 -7.01 -15.50 -28.10
C ASN A 227 -8.51 -15.11 -28.11
N ILE A 228 -9.33 -15.74 -27.27
CA ILE A 228 -10.78 -15.46 -27.13
C ILE A 228 -11.02 -14.74 -25.81
N TYR A 229 -11.76 -13.61 -25.86
CA TYR A 229 -12.03 -12.77 -24.70
C TYR A 229 -13.49 -12.33 -24.64
N VAL A 230 -14.16 -12.61 -23.51
CA VAL A 230 -15.49 -12.06 -23.21
C VAL A 230 -15.34 -10.60 -22.79
N VAL A 231 -16.18 -9.73 -23.36
CA VAL A 231 -16.14 -8.27 -23.13
C VAL A 231 -17.36 -7.78 -22.36
N ALA A 232 -18.53 -8.31 -22.69
CA ALA A 232 -19.77 -8.00 -22.00
C ALA A 232 -20.49 -9.29 -21.62
N ARG A 233 -21.15 -9.28 -20.46
CA ARG A 233 -21.80 -10.44 -19.86
C ARG A 233 -23.03 -10.05 -19.05
N THR A 234 -23.88 -11.02 -18.72
CA THR A 234 -24.92 -10.86 -17.70
C THR A 234 -24.31 -10.75 -16.30
N THR A 235 -25.13 -10.45 -15.29
CA THR A 235 -24.79 -10.74 -13.90
C THR A 235 -24.89 -12.24 -13.63
N GLN A 236 -24.65 -12.65 -12.39
CA GLN A 236 -24.87 -14.03 -11.92
C GLN A 236 -26.35 -14.47 -11.98
N ASN A 237 -27.27 -13.53 -12.18
CA ASN A 237 -28.71 -13.73 -12.23
C ASN A 237 -29.27 -13.85 -13.66
N GLY A 238 -28.38 -14.11 -14.63
CA GLY A 238 -28.74 -14.47 -15.98
C GLY A 238 -29.51 -15.79 -16.01
N VAL A 239 -30.47 -15.90 -16.94
CA VAL A 239 -31.28 -17.09 -17.17
C VAL A 239 -31.41 -17.31 -18.68
N ILE A 240 -31.02 -18.48 -19.16
CA ILE A 240 -31.22 -18.86 -20.56
C ILE A 240 -32.69 -19.15 -20.80
N VAL A 241 -33.21 -18.59 -21.89
CA VAL A 241 -34.59 -18.79 -22.34
C VAL A 241 -34.56 -19.23 -23.79
N GLU A 242 -35.42 -20.19 -24.11
CA GLU A 242 -35.55 -20.75 -25.45
C GLU A 242 -36.98 -20.47 -25.95
N HIS A 243 -37.08 -19.71 -27.03
CA HIS A 243 -38.31 -19.23 -27.65
C HIS A 243 -38.67 -20.01 -28.91
N ARG A 244 -37.68 -20.61 -29.58
CA ARG A 244 -37.87 -21.50 -30.73
C ARG A 244 -36.95 -22.71 -30.60
N THR A 245 -37.37 -23.83 -31.19
CA THR A 245 -36.62 -25.09 -31.15
C THR A 245 -36.79 -25.86 -32.45
N SER A 246 -35.95 -26.85 -32.70
CA SER A 246 -36.13 -27.73 -33.87
C SER A 246 -37.50 -28.45 -33.84
N ALA A 247 -38.09 -28.62 -32.66
CA ALA A 247 -39.40 -29.23 -32.48
C ALA A 247 -40.56 -28.41 -33.08
N ASP A 248 -40.43 -27.07 -33.15
CA ASP A 248 -41.44 -26.20 -33.75
C ASP A 248 -41.30 -26.04 -35.28
N LYS A 249 -40.23 -26.62 -35.86
CA LYS A 249 -39.84 -26.54 -37.29
C LYS A 249 -39.60 -25.11 -37.80
N LYS A 250 -39.42 -24.15 -36.90
CA LYS A 250 -39.24 -22.72 -37.14
C LYS A 250 -38.00 -22.15 -36.42
N GLY A 251 -37.31 -22.96 -35.61
CA GLY A 251 -36.04 -22.62 -35.00
C GLY A 251 -35.07 -23.80 -34.87
N ARG A 252 -34.03 -23.58 -34.08
CA ARG A 252 -32.89 -24.48 -33.85
C ARG A 252 -32.70 -24.61 -32.35
N ASP A 253 -32.24 -25.78 -31.92
CA ASP A 253 -31.97 -26.00 -30.51
C ASP A 253 -30.65 -25.35 -30.10
N GLY A 254 -30.60 -24.84 -28.86
CA GLY A 254 -29.36 -24.41 -28.23
C GLY A 254 -28.26 -25.48 -28.30
N LYS A 255 -27.03 -25.04 -28.55
CA LYS A 255 -25.85 -25.88 -28.75
C LYS A 255 -24.92 -25.90 -27.55
N ALA A 256 -24.70 -24.75 -26.91
CA ALA A 256 -23.83 -24.62 -25.74
C ALA A 256 -24.61 -24.48 -24.43
N HIS A 257 -25.83 -23.96 -24.50
CA HIS A 257 -26.68 -23.66 -23.34
C HIS A 257 -28.04 -24.35 -23.47
N THR A 258 -28.69 -24.58 -22.33
CA THR A 258 -30.03 -25.17 -22.24
C THR A 258 -30.98 -24.19 -21.55
N ALA A 259 -32.24 -24.16 -21.97
CA ALA A 259 -33.28 -23.37 -21.32
C ALA A 259 -33.34 -23.63 -19.80
N GLY A 260 -33.33 -22.56 -19.01
CA GLY A 260 -33.31 -22.63 -17.55
C GLY A 260 -31.93 -22.66 -16.91
N ASP A 261 -30.85 -22.75 -17.70
CA ASP A 261 -29.49 -22.53 -17.19
C ASP A 261 -29.39 -21.16 -16.51
N ARG A 262 -28.68 -21.11 -15.39
CA ARG A 262 -28.51 -19.90 -14.57
C ARG A 262 -27.04 -19.58 -14.35
N GLY A 263 -26.71 -18.30 -14.40
CA GLY A 263 -25.37 -17.83 -14.10
C GLY A 263 -24.95 -16.65 -14.96
N VAL A 264 -23.65 -16.62 -15.25
CA VAL A 264 -23.00 -15.58 -16.02
C VAL A 264 -22.81 -16.04 -17.46
N PHE A 265 -23.44 -15.33 -18.40
CA PHE A 265 -23.40 -15.64 -19.83
C PHE A 265 -22.73 -14.52 -20.61
N ALA A 266 -21.95 -14.88 -21.62
CA ALA A 266 -21.27 -13.93 -22.50
C ALA A 266 -22.29 -13.31 -23.47
N LEU A 267 -22.38 -11.99 -23.48
CA LEU A 267 -23.22 -11.21 -24.40
C LEU A 267 -22.42 -10.69 -25.61
N MET A 268 -21.11 -10.53 -25.43
CA MET A 268 -20.16 -10.13 -26.46
C MET A 268 -18.80 -10.77 -26.19
N ALA A 269 -18.18 -11.31 -27.23
CA ALA A 269 -16.81 -11.79 -27.18
C ALA A 269 -16.02 -11.39 -28.42
N MET A 270 -14.70 -11.45 -28.29
CA MET A 270 -13.74 -11.12 -29.33
C MET A 270 -12.79 -12.29 -29.53
N GLU A 271 -12.48 -12.61 -30.78
CA GLU A 271 -11.44 -13.56 -31.15
C GLU A 271 -10.36 -12.88 -31.98
N PHE A 272 -9.13 -12.94 -31.45
CA PHE A 272 -7.94 -12.41 -32.11
C PHE A 272 -7.37 -13.47 -33.05
N MET A 273 -7.39 -13.17 -34.34
CA MET A 273 -7.02 -14.13 -35.37
C MET A 273 -5.52 -14.10 -35.66
N PRO A 274 -4.94 -15.19 -36.19
CA PRO A 274 -3.51 -15.24 -36.52
C PRO A 274 -3.04 -14.15 -37.50
N SER A 275 -3.92 -13.64 -38.35
CA SER A 275 -3.64 -12.51 -39.25
C SER A 275 -3.44 -11.16 -38.52
N GLY A 276 -3.75 -11.10 -37.22
CA GLY A 276 -3.81 -9.86 -36.44
C GLY A 276 -5.13 -9.10 -36.60
N SER A 277 -6.10 -9.65 -37.33
CA SER A 277 -7.47 -9.14 -37.38
C SER A 277 -8.31 -9.70 -36.23
N VAL A 278 -9.44 -9.06 -35.93
CA VAL A 278 -10.29 -9.40 -34.79
C VAL A 278 -11.74 -9.55 -35.22
N LEU A 279 -12.35 -10.68 -34.87
CA LEU A 279 -13.79 -10.89 -34.99
C LEU A 279 -14.46 -10.54 -33.66
N ILE A 280 -15.51 -9.75 -33.71
CA ILE A 280 -16.39 -9.45 -32.58
C ILE A 280 -17.75 -10.07 -32.88
N LEU A 281 -18.24 -10.91 -31.97
CA LEU A 281 -19.62 -11.39 -31.97
C LEU A 281 -20.37 -10.84 -30.76
N SER A 282 -21.60 -10.40 -30.97
CA SER A 282 -22.50 -9.94 -29.90
C SER A 282 -23.94 -10.36 -30.15
N GLY A 283 -24.68 -10.57 -29.06
CA GLY A 283 -26.14 -10.80 -29.12
C GLY A 283 -26.97 -9.51 -29.25
N GLU A 284 -26.33 -8.36 -29.40
CA GLU A 284 -27.01 -7.08 -29.66
C GLU A 284 -26.21 -6.27 -30.67
N THR A 285 -26.92 -5.51 -31.51
CA THR A 285 -26.35 -4.65 -32.53
C THR A 285 -26.07 -3.24 -32.02
N PRO A 286 -24.97 -2.58 -32.44
CA PRO A 286 -24.73 -1.20 -32.08
C PRO A 286 -25.57 -0.19 -32.89
N TYR A 287 -26.31 -0.63 -33.91
CA TYR A 287 -27.28 0.16 -34.69
C TYR A 287 -28.39 -0.74 -35.23
N GLY A 288 -29.53 -0.17 -35.60
CA GLY A 288 -30.67 -0.95 -36.04
C GLY A 288 -31.40 -1.62 -34.87
N GLY A 289 -31.90 -2.83 -35.11
CA GLY A 289 -32.71 -3.59 -34.14
C GLY A 289 -33.93 -2.83 -33.63
N TYR A 290 -34.51 -3.31 -32.52
CA TYR A 290 -35.56 -2.56 -31.82
C TYR A 290 -35.00 -1.29 -31.19
N GLU A 291 -33.96 -1.47 -30.37
CA GLU A 291 -33.27 -0.45 -29.61
C GLU A 291 -31.81 -0.89 -29.52
N PRO A 292 -30.91 -0.22 -30.27
CA PRO A 292 -29.54 -0.70 -30.39
C PRO A 292 -28.76 -0.49 -29.10
N GLY A 293 -27.69 -1.27 -28.90
CA GLY A 293 -26.86 -1.23 -27.69
C GLY A 293 -26.18 0.12 -27.43
N VAL A 294 -26.13 1.03 -28.41
CA VAL A 294 -25.62 2.40 -28.26
C VAL A 294 -26.59 3.34 -27.55
N ALA A 295 -27.80 2.91 -27.22
CA ALA A 295 -28.79 3.73 -26.53
C ALA A 295 -28.20 4.33 -25.22
N PRO A 296 -28.31 5.64 -24.99
CA PRO A 296 -27.82 6.28 -23.76
C PRO A 296 -28.79 6.11 -22.58
N VAL A 297 -30.07 5.85 -22.86
CA VAL A 297 -31.13 5.65 -21.86
C VAL A 297 -32.17 4.70 -22.43
N TYR A 298 -32.68 3.78 -21.62
CA TYR A 298 -33.81 2.95 -21.98
C TYR A 298 -34.69 2.64 -20.77
N TYR A 299 -36.01 2.84 -20.87
CA TYR A 299 -36.97 2.70 -19.76
C TYR A 299 -36.51 3.36 -18.43
N GLY A 300 -35.92 4.56 -18.53
CA GLY A 300 -35.43 5.33 -17.37
C GLY A 300 -34.08 4.87 -16.82
N VAL A 301 -33.49 3.78 -17.34
CA VAL A 301 -32.14 3.34 -16.99
C VAL A 301 -31.12 4.08 -17.85
N ARG A 302 -30.16 4.76 -17.22
CA ARG A 302 -29.02 5.37 -17.91
C ARG A 302 -28.02 4.29 -18.35
N LEU A 303 -27.48 4.42 -19.54
CA LEU A 303 -26.61 3.43 -20.16
C LEU A 303 -25.37 4.13 -20.71
N ASP A 304 -24.30 3.36 -20.84
CA ASP A 304 -23.00 3.80 -21.31
C ASP A 304 -22.72 3.36 -22.75
N GLY A 305 -23.76 2.89 -23.46
CA GLY A 305 -23.70 2.47 -24.87
C GLY A 305 -22.87 3.39 -25.77
N PRO A 306 -23.07 4.72 -25.74
CA PRO A 306 -22.31 5.64 -26.59
C PRO A 306 -20.81 5.66 -26.23
N ARG A 307 -20.48 5.60 -24.94
CA ARG A 307 -19.09 5.60 -24.46
C ARG A 307 -18.41 4.27 -24.78
N PHE A 308 -19.11 3.15 -24.58
CA PHE A 308 -18.62 1.82 -24.91
C PHE A 308 -18.31 1.69 -26.41
N PHE A 309 -19.26 2.10 -27.26
CA PHE A 309 -19.09 2.10 -28.70
C PHE A 309 -17.90 2.98 -29.13
N ARG A 310 -17.76 4.18 -28.54
CA ARG A 310 -16.61 5.05 -28.79
C ARG A 310 -15.29 4.36 -28.42
N ASN A 311 -15.20 3.70 -27.26
CA ASN A 311 -13.99 2.98 -26.84
C ASN A 311 -13.60 1.91 -27.87
N LEU A 312 -14.57 1.10 -28.31
CA LEU A 312 -14.37 0.08 -29.34
C LEU A 312 -13.91 0.69 -30.65
N MET A 313 -14.55 1.76 -31.12
CA MET A 313 -14.21 2.38 -32.40
C MET A 313 -12.84 3.06 -32.37
N LEU A 314 -12.48 3.76 -31.29
CA LEU A 314 -11.14 4.34 -31.13
C LEU A 314 -10.05 3.27 -31.20
N TRP A 315 -10.28 2.13 -30.55
CA TRP A 315 -9.36 0.99 -30.60
C TRP A 315 -9.32 0.37 -32.01
N ALA A 316 -10.48 0.08 -32.60
CA ALA A 316 -10.61 -0.61 -33.88
C ALA A 316 -10.06 0.21 -35.07
N THR A 317 -10.16 1.54 -35.03
CA THR A 317 -9.57 2.41 -36.06
C THR A 317 -8.08 2.67 -35.85
N GLY A 318 -7.54 2.33 -34.68
CA GLY A 318 -6.21 2.74 -34.25
C GLY A 318 -6.10 4.24 -33.96
N SER A 319 -7.21 4.88 -33.60
CA SER A 319 -7.25 6.29 -33.17
C SER A 319 -6.80 6.39 -31.72
N TYR A 320 -5.52 6.11 -31.49
CA TYR A 320 -4.97 5.88 -30.16
C TYR A 320 -4.86 7.14 -29.30
N ARG A 321 -5.01 8.38 -29.78
CA ARG A 321 -4.77 9.59 -28.95
C ARG A 321 -5.58 9.58 -27.65
N GLU A 322 -6.89 9.40 -27.74
CA GLU A 322 -7.74 9.32 -26.55
C GLU A 322 -7.44 8.06 -25.72
N LEU A 323 -7.20 6.94 -26.39
CA LEU A 323 -6.94 5.66 -25.74
C LEU A 323 -5.59 5.61 -24.99
N THR A 324 -4.55 6.21 -25.57
CA THR A 324 -3.22 6.35 -24.99
C THR A 324 -3.28 7.21 -23.74
N THR A 325 -4.02 8.32 -23.76
CA THR A 325 -4.26 9.12 -22.56
C THR A 325 -4.95 8.30 -21.47
N MET A 326 -5.92 7.45 -21.82
CA MET A 326 -6.59 6.56 -20.85
C MET A 326 -5.66 5.50 -20.25
N ILE A 327 -4.81 4.87 -21.08
CA ILE A 327 -3.82 3.89 -20.63
C ILE A 327 -2.81 4.56 -19.69
N GLN A 328 -2.31 5.74 -20.05
CA GLN A 328 -1.37 6.50 -19.21
C GLN A 328 -1.99 6.88 -17.86
N GLN A 329 -3.26 7.30 -17.84
CA GLN A 329 -3.96 7.59 -16.59
C GLN A 329 -4.15 6.35 -15.72
N THR A 330 -4.50 5.21 -16.33
CA THR A 330 -4.63 3.93 -15.60
C THR A 330 -3.30 3.50 -14.98
N GLN A 331 -2.20 3.62 -15.73
CA GLN A 331 -0.86 3.33 -15.23
C GLN A 331 -0.45 4.28 -14.09
N ALA A 332 -0.72 5.57 -14.24
CA ALA A 332 -0.47 6.56 -13.19
C ALA A 332 -1.27 6.26 -11.91
N MET A 333 -2.52 5.79 -12.03
CA MET A 333 -3.34 5.41 -10.89
C MET A 333 -2.83 4.13 -10.18
N SER A 334 -2.36 3.14 -10.94
CA SER A 334 -1.69 1.97 -10.36
C SER A 334 -0.40 2.34 -9.62
N GLN A 335 0.39 3.26 -10.18
CA GLN A 335 1.58 3.77 -9.51
C GLN A 335 1.21 4.52 -8.22
N LEU A 336 0.18 5.38 -8.27
CA LEU A 336 -0.31 6.09 -7.10
C LEU A 336 -0.78 5.14 -5.99
N ALA A 337 -1.44 4.03 -6.35
CA ALA A 337 -1.85 3.01 -5.38
C ALA A 337 -0.64 2.35 -4.69
N ALA A 338 0.44 2.07 -5.44
CA ALA A 338 1.68 1.56 -4.88
C ALA A 338 2.37 2.57 -3.94
N ASP A 339 2.43 3.85 -4.35
CA ASP A 339 3.01 4.92 -3.53
C ASP A 339 2.23 5.11 -2.22
N VAL A 340 0.89 5.05 -2.26
CA VAL A 340 0.04 5.09 -1.06
C VAL A 340 0.34 3.93 -0.11
N GLN A 341 0.57 2.73 -0.63
CA GLN A 341 0.92 1.58 0.19
C GLN A 341 2.29 1.73 0.84
N THR A 342 3.26 2.33 0.16
CA THR A 342 4.57 2.70 0.73
C THR A 342 4.41 3.72 1.86
N VAL A 343 3.68 4.81 1.62
CA VAL A 343 3.40 5.84 2.65
C VAL A 343 2.71 5.24 3.88
N LYS A 344 1.78 4.29 3.68
CA LYS A 344 1.12 3.59 4.79
C LYS A 344 2.12 2.81 5.66
N ASN A 345 3.11 2.18 5.04
CA ASN A 345 4.16 1.45 5.75
C ASN A 345 5.08 2.42 6.50
N ASP A 346 5.48 3.53 5.87
CA ASP A 346 6.32 4.56 6.50
C ASP A 346 5.65 5.18 7.74
N VAL A 347 4.35 5.48 7.64
CA VAL A 347 3.55 5.99 8.77
C VAL A 347 3.49 4.98 9.93
N ALA A 348 3.41 3.68 9.63
CA ALA A 348 3.47 2.63 10.66
C ALA A 348 4.86 2.57 11.33
N GLY A 349 5.93 2.78 10.56
CA GLY A 349 7.31 2.92 11.06
C GLY A 349 7.46 4.10 12.02
N VAL A 350 7.06 5.30 11.59
CA VAL A 350 7.10 6.53 12.42
C VAL A 350 6.32 6.36 13.72
N LYS A 351 5.17 5.68 13.69
CA LYS A 351 4.39 5.40 14.91
C LYS A 351 5.15 4.53 15.91
N SER A 352 5.90 3.53 15.41
CA SER A 352 6.74 2.67 16.24
C SER A 352 7.90 3.44 16.85
N ASP A 353 8.58 4.27 16.05
CA ASP A 353 9.68 5.14 16.52
C ASP A 353 9.21 6.13 17.58
N ALA A 354 8.03 6.73 17.39
CA ALA A 354 7.42 7.64 18.36
C ALA A 354 7.11 6.93 19.70
N ALA A 355 6.64 5.67 19.65
CA ALA A 355 6.40 4.88 20.85
C ALA A 355 7.72 4.53 21.58
N ALA A 356 8.77 4.20 20.83
CA ALA A 356 10.09 3.94 21.39
C ALA A 356 10.69 5.20 22.05
N LEU A 357 10.59 6.36 21.38
CA LEU A 357 11.02 7.64 21.95
C LEU A 357 10.27 7.98 23.24
N LYS A 358 8.96 7.73 23.30
CA LYS A 358 8.18 7.92 24.53
C LYS A 358 8.71 7.08 25.69
N ASN A 359 9.04 5.82 25.44
CA ASN A 359 9.60 4.93 26.47
C ASN A 359 10.99 5.39 26.92
N ASN A 360 11.85 5.80 25.98
CA ASN A 360 13.18 6.32 26.30
C ASN A 360 13.11 7.60 27.15
N ILE A 361 12.16 8.50 26.85
CA ILE A 361 11.93 9.72 27.67
C ILE A 361 11.50 9.34 29.10
N ALA A 362 10.61 8.36 29.26
CA ALA A 362 10.19 7.90 30.58
C ALA A 362 11.37 7.29 31.38
N ALA A 363 12.24 6.51 30.73
CA ALA A 363 13.44 5.98 31.36
C ALA A 363 14.40 7.10 31.80
N LEU A 364 14.67 8.09 30.94
CA LEU A 364 15.51 9.24 31.28
C LEU A 364 14.96 10.06 32.44
N GLN A 365 13.64 10.20 32.55
CA GLN A 365 13.00 10.86 33.69
C GLN A 365 13.25 10.11 35.00
N SER A 366 13.20 8.77 34.97
CA SER A 366 13.53 7.92 36.12
C SER A 366 15.00 8.04 36.52
N ASP A 367 15.92 7.97 35.55
CA ASP A 367 17.36 8.10 35.79
C ASP A 367 17.69 9.48 36.40
N LEU A 368 17.09 10.55 35.88
CA LEU A 368 17.25 11.90 36.40
C LEU A 368 16.77 12.02 37.86
N ALA A 369 15.64 11.39 38.19
CA ALA A 369 15.14 11.37 39.56
C ALA A 369 16.09 10.62 40.51
N ALA A 370 16.64 9.49 40.06
CA ALA A 370 17.62 8.71 40.83
C ALA A 370 18.91 9.53 41.08
N VAL A 371 19.44 10.19 40.05
CA VAL A 371 20.60 11.09 40.19
C VAL A 371 20.32 12.21 41.18
N LYS A 372 19.17 12.88 41.10
CA LYS A 372 18.78 13.94 42.03
C LYS A 372 18.74 13.46 43.49
N ASN A 373 18.21 12.26 43.72
CA ASN A 373 18.20 11.64 45.05
C ASN A 373 19.62 11.32 45.53
N GLY A 374 20.45 10.74 44.66
CA GLY A 374 21.86 10.46 44.96
C GLY A 374 22.64 11.72 45.35
N VAL A 375 22.50 12.82 44.59
CA VAL A 375 23.11 14.11 44.92
C VAL A 375 22.65 14.63 46.29
N SER A 376 21.36 14.48 46.61
CA SER A 376 20.82 14.91 47.91
C SER A 376 21.39 14.10 49.07
N GLN A 377 21.56 12.78 48.90
CA GLN A 377 22.18 11.91 49.90
C GLN A 377 23.66 12.27 50.12
N VAL A 378 24.43 12.45 49.05
CA VAL A 378 25.84 12.87 49.13
C VAL A 378 25.96 14.23 49.83
N SER A 379 25.08 15.18 49.52
CA SER A 379 25.05 16.48 50.20
C SER A 379 24.79 16.33 51.71
N GLY A 380 23.86 15.47 52.12
CA GLY A 380 23.59 15.19 53.54
C GLY A 380 24.77 14.50 54.26
N GLN A 381 25.42 13.53 53.60
CA GLN A 381 26.64 12.90 54.10
C GLN A 381 27.77 13.92 54.28
N LEU A 382 27.97 14.81 53.30
CA LEU A 382 28.96 15.88 53.38
C LEU A 382 28.68 16.83 54.56
N GLY A 383 27.41 17.17 54.80
CA GLY A 383 27.01 17.96 55.98
C GLY A 383 27.34 17.25 57.29
N THR A 384 27.11 15.94 57.37
CA THR A 384 27.47 15.12 58.54
C THR A 384 28.97 15.10 58.78
N VAL A 385 29.77 14.85 57.74
CA VAL A 385 31.23 14.85 57.80
C VAL A 385 31.76 16.22 58.23
N SER A 386 31.21 17.31 57.68
CA SER A 386 31.57 18.67 58.09
C SER A 386 31.31 18.91 59.59
N GLY A 387 30.16 18.44 60.11
CA GLY A 387 29.86 18.50 61.54
C GLY A 387 30.84 17.70 62.41
N GLN A 388 31.20 16.48 61.98
CA GLN A 388 32.19 15.66 62.66
C GLN A 388 33.57 16.34 62.70
N VAL A 389 34.02 16.91 61.59
CA VAL A 389 35.28 17.67 61.51
C VAL A 389 35.29 18.84 62.49
N ASN A 390 34.20 19.61 62.57
CA ASN A 390 34.07 20.70 63.53
C ASN A 390 34.15 20.21 64.99
N SER A 391 33.49 19.10 65.31
CA SER A 391 33.54 18.49 66.65
C SER A 391 34.95 18.04 67.03
N ILE A 392 35.67 17.39 66.11
CA ILE A 392 37.07 16.99 66.31
C ILE A 392 37.93 18.22 66.53
N GLY A 393 37.73 19.29 65.75
CA GLY A 393 38.42 20.57 65.94
C GLY A 393 38.23 21.13 67.36
N GLY A 394 36.99 21.09 67.88
CA GLY A 394 36.69 21.49 69.26
C GLY A 394 37.38 20.62 70.32
N GLN A 395 37.33 19.29 70.15
CA GLN A 395 38.02 18.35 71.05
C GLN A 395 39.53 18.57 71.06
N LEU A 396 40.15 18.80 69.91
CA LEU A 396 41.58 19.10 69.79
C LEU A 396 41.95 20.39 70.51
N GLY A 397 41.08 21.42 70.43
CA GLY A 397 41.23 22.66 71.19
C GLY A 397 41.24 22.43 72.71
N ILE A 398 40.35 21.57 73.23
CA ILE A 398 40.31 21.20 74.65
C ILE A 398 41.59 20.48 75.06
N VAL A 399 42.03 19.48 74.28
CA VAL A 399 43.26 18.72 74.55
C VAL A 399 44.48 19.65 74.56
N SER A 400 44.57 20.58 73.60
CA SER A 400 45.63 21.59 73.57
C SER A 400 45.64 22.45 74.85
N GLY A 401 44.48 22.88 75.33
CA GLY A 401 44.35 23.59 76.60
C GLY A 401 44.80 22.76 77.81
N GLN A 402 44.42 21.48 77.87
CA GLN A 402 44.86 20.55 78.93
C GLN A 402 46.39 20.36 78.92
N VAL A 403 46.99 20.18 77.75
CA VAL A 403 48.46 20.05 77.59
C VAL A 403 49.17 21.31 78.09
N ASN A 404 48.67 22.50 77.76
CA ASN A 404 49.24 23.76 78.24
C ASN A 404 49.14 23.88 79.77
N SER A 405 48.01 23.50 80.36
CA SER A 405 47.85 23.48 81.81
C SER A 405 48.82 22.52 82.49
N LEU A 406 48.98 21.31 81.96
CA LEU A 406 49.91 20.32 82.48
C LEU A 406 51.37 20.80 82.35
N SER A 407 51.72 21.42 81.23
CA SER A 407 53.04 22.04 81.04
C SER A 407 53.34 23.09 82.11
N GLY A 408 52.36 23.95 82.44
CA GLY A 408 52.46 24.90 83.54
C GLY A 408 52.66 24.21 84.91
N GLN A 409 51.88 23.16 85.20
CA GLN A 409 52.02 22.38 86.44
C GLN A 409 53.41 21.73 86.56
N VAL A 410 53.96 21.18 85.46
CA VAL A 410 55.31 20.61 85.43
C VAL A 410 56.37 21.69 85.71
N ALA A 411 56.23 22.87 85.11
CA ALA A 411 57.15 23.98 85.38
C ALA A 411 57.15 24.40 86.86
N ASP A 412 55.98 24.42 87.49
CA ASP A 412 55.86 24.73 88.92
C ASP A 412 56.41 23.62 89.82
N LEU A 413 56.20 22.35 89.46
CA LEU A 413 56.82 21.22 90.15
C LEU A 413 58.35 21.28 90.07
N ASN A 414 58.92 21.60 88.91
CA ASN A 414 60.37 21.78 88.76
C ASN A 414 60.90 22.87 89.69
N LYS A 415 60.22 24.03 89.78
CA LYS A 415 60.59 25.08 90.75
C LYS A 415 60.57 24.58 92.19
N LYS A 416 59.56 23.79 92.57
CA LYS A 416 59.48 23.19 93.91
C LYS A 416 60.62 22.20 94.17
N ILE A 417 60.98 21.37 93.18
CA ILE A 417 62.12 20.45 93.27
C ILE A 417 63.42 21.23 93.45
N ASP A 418 63.63 22.31 92.71
CA ASP A 418 64.81 23.18 92.85
C ASP A 418 64.87 23.78 94.26
N GLN A 419 63.75 24.29 94.78
CA GLN A 419 63.64 24.83 96.14
C GLN A 419 63.95 23.77 97.20
N LEU A 420 63.36 22.58 97.10
CA LEU A 420 63.64 21.47 98.02
C LEU A 420 65.10 21.02 97.94
N THR A 421 65.69 21.00 96.74
CA THR A 421 67.11 20.69 96.52
C THR A 421 68.00 21.72 97.23
N GLN A 422 67.68 23.01 97.12
CA GLN A 422 68.39 24.07 97.84
C GLN A 422 68.24 23.94 99.36
N GLN A 423 67.02 23.70 99.85
CA GLN A 423 66.74 23.49 101.27
C GLN A 423 67.50 22.28 101.82
N LEU A 424 67.54 21.16 101.08
CA LEU A 424 68.28 19.96 101.45
C LEU A 424 69.78 20.24 101.53
N ASN A 425 70.34 20.91 100.54
CA ASN A 425 71.76 21.30 100.53
C ASN A 425 72.11 22.18 101.73
N ALA A 426 71.24 23.13 102.08
CA ALA A 426 71.40 23.98 103.27
C ALA A 426 71.38 23.17 104.57
N ALA A 427 70.40 22.26 104.73
CA ALA A 427 70.30 21.40 105.91
C ALA A 427 71.51 20.46 106.05
N VAL A 428 72.00 19.89 104.95
CA VAL A 428 73.22 19.07 104.93
C VAL A 428 74.44 19.88 105.36
N ALA A 429 74.57 21.12 104.89
CA ALA A 429 75.65 22.02 105.31
C ALA A 429 75.57 22.36 106.81
N GLU A 430 74.37 22.65 107.32
CA GLU A 430 74.13 22.91 108.74
C GLU A 430 74.48 21.70 109.62
N ALA A 431 74.04 20.50 109.22
CA ALA A 431 74.37 19.25 109.92
C ALA A 431 75.89 18.96 109.93
N ASN A 432 76.58 19.20 108.81
CA ASN A 432 78.04 19.07 108.73
C ASN A 432 78.75 20.07 109.65
N ASN A 433 78.31 21.33 109.68
CA ASN A 433 78.85 22.35 110.58
C ASN A 433 78.67 21.96 112.05
N ALA A 434 77.47 21.51 112.43
CA ALA A 434 77.16 21.04 113.79
C ALA A 434 78.02 19.84 114.21
N LYS A 435 78.23 18.88 113.30
CA LYS A 435 79.11 17.72 113.53
C LYS A 435 80.56 18.15 113.79
N THR A 436 81.08 19.12 113.01
CA THR A 436 82.41 19.70 113.24
C THR A 436 82.51 20.41 114.59
N THR A 437 81.48 21.17 114.99
CA THR A 437 81.47 21.87 116.29
C THR A 437 81.42 20.88 117.46
N ALA A 438 80.63 19.82 117.36
CA ALA A 438 80.56 18.77 118.38
C ALA A 438 81.90 18.04 118.55
N PHE A 439 82.59 17.73 117.45
CA PHE A 439 83.91 17.07 117.47
C PHE A 439 85.00 17.98 118.05
N ALA A 440 85.01 19.26 117.67
CA ALA A 440 85.92 20.26 118.25
C ALA A 440 85.65 20.47 119.75
N GLY A 441 84.38 20.56 120.16
CA GLY A 441 83.99 20.71 121.56
C GLY A 441 84.40 19.52 122.43
N THR A 442 84.19 18.29 121.94
CA THR A 442 84.61 17.07 122.66
C THR A 442 86.13 16.91 122.70
N ALA A 443 86.85 17.21 121.62
CA ALA A 443 88.31 17.17 121.61
C ALA A 443 88.92 18.18 122.62
N VAL A 444 88.38 19.40 122.67
CA VAL A 444 88.82 20.43 123.63
C VAL A 444 88.51 20.00 125.07
N ALA A 445 87.32 19.48 125.34
CA ALA A 445 86.95 18.98 126.66
C ALA A 445 87.87 17.82 127.12
N LEU A 446 88.25 16.93 126.21
CA LEU A 446 89.17 15.83 126.49
C LEU A 446 90.58 16.34 126.85
N VAL A 447 91.08 17.35 126.13
CA VAL A 447 92.38 17.98 126.44
C VAL A 447 92.36 18.62 127.83
N PHE A 448 91.30 19.33 128.19
CA PHE A 448 91.15 19.91 129.54
C PHE A 448 91.07 18.84 130.63
N ALA A 449 90.35 17.73 130.39
CA ALA A 449 90.25 16.63 131.35
C ALA A 449 91.61 15.94 131.61
N ILE A 450 92.42 15.73 130.57
CA ILE A 450 93.77 15.17 130.69
C ILE A 450 94.69 16.13 131.45
N ALA A 451 94.65 17.42 131.15
CA ALA A 451 95.45 18.43 131.85
C ALA A 451 95.11 18.51 133.35
N ALA A 452 93.84 18.42 133.72
CA ALA A 452 93.39 18.42 135.11
C ALA A 452 93.86 17.18 135.89
N ALA A 453 93.81 15.99 135.26
CA ALA A 453 94.27 14.75 135.89
C ALA A 453 95.78 14.75 136.18
N VAL A 454 96.59 15.34 135.28
CA VAL A 454 98.04 15.49 135.50
C VAL A 454 98.35 16.44 136.66
N LEU A 455 97.56 17.50 136.85
CA LEU A 455 97.77 18.48 137.91
C LEU A 455 97.46 17.92 139.31
N ALA A 456 96.48 17.02 139.42
CA ALA A 456 96.06 16.43 140.69
C ALA A 456 97.12 15.48 141.31
N MET A 457 97.98 14.83 140.51
CA MET A 457 98.92 13.82 141.02
C MET A 457 100.18 14.38 141.73
N ARG A 458 100.35 15.71 141.84
CA ARG A 458 101.63 16.31 142.29
C ARG A 458 101.67 16.81 143.75
N ARG A 459 100.64 16.66 144.59
CA ARG A 459 100.63 17.18 145.97
C ARG A 459 99.99 16.22 146.99
N GLY A 460 100.79 15.60 147.87
CA GLY A 460 100.30 15.01 149.12
C GLY A 460 101.15 13.91 149.76
N LYS A 461 102.08 14.27 150.67
CA LYS A 461 102.75 13.39 151.66
C LYS A 461 103.18 14.24 152.89
N THR A 462 102.51 14.11 154.07
CA THR A 462 103.01 14.05 155.50
C THR A 462 102.06 14.57 156.64
N SER A 463 101.97 13.78 157.75
CA SER A 463 101.40 13.91 159.15
C SER A 463 99.86 13.94 159.38
N ALA A 464 99.11 13.12 160.18
CA ALA A 464 99.22 12.29 161.43
C ALA A 464 98.63 13.02 162.70
N ALA A 465 97.81 12.48 163.63
CA ALA A 465 97.30 11.11 163.95
C ALA A 465 96.06 11.14 164.93
N GLU A 466 95.30 10.03 164.98
CA GLU A 466 94.20 9.54 165.90
C GLU A 466 93.55 10.44 166.99
N GLY A 467 92.21 10.57 167.02
CA GLY A 467 91.29 9.90 167.98
C GLY A 467 90.28 10.95 168.55
N THR A 468 89.01 10.71 168.92
CA THR A 468 88.34 9.58 169.62
C THR A 468 86.79 9.70 169.47
N LYS A 469 86.01 8.61 169.66
CA LYS A 469 84.51 8.56 169.70
C LYS A 469 83.92 9.57 170.74
N THR A 470 82.70 10.12 170.67
CA THR A 470 81.35 9.55 170.37
C THR A 470 80.29 10.68 170.29
N GLN A 471 79.41 10.67 169.28
CA GLN A 471 77.96 10.42 169.38
C GLN A 471 77.46 9.99 168.00
#